data_AF-A0A2A4B835-F1
#
_entry.id   AF-A0A2A4B835-F1
#
_cell.length_a   1.000
_cell.length_b   1.000
_cell.length_c   1.000
_cell.angle_alpha   90.00
_cell.angle_beta   90.00
_cell.angle_gamma   90.00
#
_symmetry.space_group_name_H-M   'P 1'
#
loop_
_entity.id
_entity.type
_entity.pdbx_description
1 polymer ?
#
loop_
_entity_poly.entity_id
_entity_poly.type
_entity_poly.pdbx_seq_one_letter_code
_entity_poly.pdbx_strand_id
1 'polypeptide(L)'
;MSARVVARRIGREREPIAIADDFHPEPAALRTSAHAARFAPADRHYPGVRAPLGPETLLPVRELIAAIFAELFGRRQTADVLDIGFSIVATPPARLSLVQRLPHVDAVEPGRIAMVLYLFDEAEGGTAFYRHRATGFETLDPERSPAYFEALKVEVARDAPPAAYPGSLPQYEVVDRVPARFNRAVFYRSRLLHSGIVTPATPLVADPRAGRLTITGFFDAS
;
A
#
# COMPACT_ATOMS: atom_id res chain seq x y z
N MET A 1 -8.90 7.97 -22.31
CA MET A 1 -8.37 9.12 -21.55
C MET A 1 -6.92 8.81 -21.20
N SER A 2 -6.02 9.80 -21.19
CA SER A 2 -4.62 9.58 -20.76
C SER A 2 -4.55 9.64 -19.24
N ALA A 3 -3.73 8.79 -18.62
CA ALA A 3 -3.49 8.84 -17.18
C ALA A 3 -2.97 10.22 -16.75
N ARG A 4 -3.40 10.69 -15.58
CA ARG A 4 -2.93 11.94 -14.98
C ARG A 4 -2.06 11.63 -13.77
N VAL A 5 -0.77 11.92 -13.87
CA VAL A 5 0.19 11.73 -12.77
C VAL A 5 0.39 13.01 -11.99
N VAL A 6 0.32 12.91 -10.67
CA VAL A 6 0.71 13.95 -9.72
C VAL A 6 1.72 13.39 -8.75
N ALA A 7 2.90 14.02 -8.68
CA ALA A 7 3.91 13.71 -7.68
C ALA A 7 3.76 14.61 -6.45
N ARG A 8 4.00 14.05 -5.27
CA ARG A 8 4.06 14.81 -4.01
C ARG A 8 5.30 14.43 -3.23
N ARG A 9 5.80 15.35 -2.41
CA ARG A 9 6.78 15.06 -1.37
C ARG A 9 6.08 15.18 -0.03
N ILE A 10 6.08 14.11 0.74
CA ILE A 10 5.30 14.02 1.98
C ILE A 10 6.20 13.94 3.21
N GLY A 11 5.64 14.33 4.36
CA GLY A 11 6.34 14.28 5.64
C GLY A 11 7.58 15.18 5.72
N ARG A 12 8.36 14.99 6.79
CA ARG A 12 9.61 15.71 7.05
C ARG A 12 10.77 15.15 6.22
N GLU A 13 10.75 13.85 5.92
CA GLU A 13 11.77 13.21 5.08
C GLU A 13 11.59 13.54 3.59
N ARG A 14 10.48 14.21 3.24
CA ARG A 14 10.15 14.65 1.86
C ARG A 14 10.16 13.48 0.86
N GLU A 15 9.72 12.32 1.32
CA GLU A 15 9.65 11.11 0.52
C GLU A 15 8.67 11.33 -0.65
N PRO A 16 9.08 11.02 -1.90
CA PRO A 16 8.23 11.14 -3.06
C PRO A 16 7.18 10.03 -3.08
N ILE A 17 5.95 10.41 -3.41
CA ILE A 17 4.89 9.51 -3.82
C ILE A 17 4.36 9.94 -5.19
N ALA A 18 3.89 8.98 -5.98
CA ALA A 18 3.22 9.23 -7.24
C ALA A 18 1.75 8.81 -7.15
N ILE A 19 0.86 9.62 -7.68
CA ILE A 19 -0.57 9.33 -7.77
C ILE A 19 -0.94 9.42 -9.25
N ALA A 20 -1.35 8.31 -9.84
CA ALA A 20 -1.80 8.23 -11.21
C ALA A 20 -3.30 7.97 -11.25
N ASP A 21 -4.09 8.99 -11.62
CA ASP A 21 -5.52 8.83 -11.91
C ASP A 21 -5.71 8.31 -13.33
N ASP A 22 -6.78 7.55 -13.54
CA ASP A 22 -7.11 6.91 -14.83
C ASP A 22 -5.94 6.04 -15.33
N PHE A 23 -5.33 5.28 -14.40
CA PHE A 23 -4.05 4.62 -14.57
C PHE A 23 -4.05 3.51 -15.64
N HIS A 24 -4.91 2.51 -15.49
CA HIS A 24 -5.01 1.40 -16.42
C HIS A 24 -6.03 1.73 -17.53
N PRO A 25 -5.79 1.37 -18.80
CA PRO A 25 -6.75 1.64 -19.88
C PRO A 25 -8.04 0.79 -19.78
N GLU A 26 -7.96 -0.39 -19.17
CA GLU A 26 -9.07 -1.34 -19.05
C GLU A 26 -9.37 -1.74 -17.59
N PRO A 27 -9.66 -0.79 -16.68
CA PRO A 27 -9.81 -1.10 -15.25
C PRO A 27 -11.06 -1.92 -14.95
N ALA A 28 -12.11 -1.77 -15.76
CA ALA A 28 -13.31 -2.59 -15.67
C ALA A 28 -13.06 -4.06 -16.06
N ALA A 29 -12.15 -4.30 -17.01
CA ALA A 29 -11.73 -5.65 -17.38
C ALA A 29 -10.93 -6.31 -16.25
N LEU A 30 -10.00 -5.55 -15.61
CA LEU A 30 -9.29 -6.00 -14.41
C LEU A 30 -10.24 -6.36 -13.26
N ARG A 31 -11.23 -5.50 -12.99
CA ARG A 31 -12.26 -5.79 -11.97
C ARG A 31 -13.07 -7.04 -12.33
N THR A 32 -13.42 -7.20 -13.60
CA THR A 32 -14.17 -8.38 -14.07
C THR A 32 -13.37 -9.67 -13.96
N SER A 33 -12.08 -9.65 -14.28
CA SER A 33 -11.22 -10.84 -14.16
C SER A 33 -11.02 -11.27 -12.71
N ALA A 34 -11.05 -10.32 -11.75
CA ALA A 34 -11.02 -10.63 -10.33
C ALA A 34 -12.20 -11.54 -9.90
N HIS A 35 -13.37 -11.45 -10.55
CA HIS A 35 -14.51 -12.33 -10.23
C HIS A 35 -14.24 -13.82 -10.48
N ALA A 36 -13.33 -14.14 -11.39
CA ALA A 36 -12.94 -15.51 -11.71
C ALA A 36 -11.65 -15.95 -11.01
N ALA A 37 -10.98 -15.03 -10.30
CA ALA A 37 -9.73 -15.31 -9.62
C ALA A 37 -9.96 -16.18 -8.37
N ARG A 38 -8.97 -17.02 -8.05
CA ARG A 38 -8.99 -17.85 -6.85
C ARG A 38 -8.28 -17.12 -5.71
N PHE A 39 -9.07 -16.51 -4.84
CA PHE A 39 -8.55 -15.87 -3.63
C PHE A 39 -8.22 -16.90 -2.55
N ALA A 40 -7.09 -16.71 -1.89
CA ALA A 40 -6.65 -17.47 -0.72
C ALA A 40 -6.29 -16.49 0.41
N PRO A 41 -6.26 -16.94 1.68
CA PRO A 41 -5.71 -16.14 2.77
C PRO A 41 -4.33 -15.61 2.40
N ALA A 42 -4.10 -14.33 2.63
CA ALA A 42 -2.80 -13.71 2.38
C ALA A 42 -1.76 -14.15 3.43
N ASP A 43 -0.51 -13.72 3.25
CA ASP A 43 0.51 -13.88 4.27
C ASP A 43 0.18 -13.15 5.58
N ARG A 44 1.04 -13.30 6.59
CA ARG A 44 0.78 -12.78 7.95
C ARG A 44 0.65 -11.26 8.02
N HIS A 45 1.16 -10.50 7.07
CA HIS A 45 1.17 -9.04 7.13
C HIS A 45 -0.11 -8.45 6.54
N TYR A 46 -0.68 -9.05 5.50
CA TYR A 46 -1.87 -8.53 4.85
C TYR A 46 -3.18 -9.03 5.51
N PRO A 47 -4.07 -8.14 5.99
CA PRO A 47 -5.29 -8.51 6.71
C PRO A 47 -6.47 -8.86 5.79
N GLY A 48 -6.32 -9.92 4.99
CA GLY A 48 -7.37 -10.36 4.08
C GLY A 48 -6.98 -11.51 3.15
N VAL A 49 -7.48 -11.45 1.92
CA VAL A 49 -7.27 -12.47 0.88
C VAL A 49 -6.57 -11.90 -0.34
N ARG A 50 -5.79 -12.74 -1.02
CA ARG A 50 -5.08 -12.39 -2.25
C ARG A 50 -5.27 -13.45 -3.33
N ALA A 51 -5.18 -13.02 -4.58
CA ALA A 51 -5.09 -13.90 -5.74
C ALA A 51 -3.92 -13.43 -6.64
N PRO A 52 -3.01 -14.32 -7.05
CA PRO A 52 -1.85 -13.93 -7.83
C PRO A 52 -2.25 -13.43 -9.22
N LEU A 53 -1.46 -12.51 -9.75
CA LEU A 53 -1.53 -12.02 -11.13
C LEU A 53 -0.16 -12.20 -11.79
N GLY A 54 -0.13 -12.25 -13.11
CA GLY A 54 1.12 -12.19 -13.85
C GLY A 54 1.52 -10.75 -14.23
N PRO A 55 2.82 -10.50 -14.46
CA PRO A 55 3.35 -9.18 -14.81
C PRO A 55 2.78 -8.63 -16.13
N GLU A 56 2.21 -9.49 -16.99
CA GLU A 56 1.51 -9.09 -18.22
C GLU A 56 0.36 -8.11 -17.96
N THR A 57 -0.22 -8.16 -16.75
CA THR A 57 -1.24 -7.20 -16.29
C THR A 57 -0.77 -5.75 -16.37
N LEU A 58 0.53 -5.49 -16.31
CA LEU A 58 1.11 -4.15 -16.35
C LEU A 58 1.61 -3.74 -17.74
N LEU A 59 1.58 -4.62 -18.75
CA LEU A 59 2.07 -4.30 -20.10
C LEU A 59 1.45 -3.03 -20.72
N PRO A 60 0.14 -2.74 -20.53
CA PRO A 60 -0.47 -1.53 -21.08
C PRO A 60 0.02 -0.23 -20.41
N VAL A 61 0.58 -0.33 -19.20
CA VAL A 61 1.00 0.82 -18.37
C VAL A 61 2.51 0.84 -18.09
N ARG A 62 3.28 -0.08 -18.67
CA ARG A 62 4.72 -0.26 -18.40
C ARG A 62 5.53 1.03 -18.62
N GLU A 63 5.24 1.77 -19.69
CA GLU A 63 5.98 2.99 -20.05
C GLU A 63 5.68 4.11 -19.06
N LEU A 64 4.42 4.17 -18.58
CA LEU A 64 4.01 5.11 -17.54
C LEU A 64 4.70 4.80 -16.20
N ILE A 65 4.76 3.51 -15.82
CA ILE A 65 5.48 3.07 -14.61
C ILE A 65 6.97 3.43 -14.74
N ALA A 66 7.60 3.14 -15.88
CA ALA A 66 9.00 3.47 -16.13
C ALA A 66 9.26 4.97 -16.02
N ALA A 67 8.39 5.81 -16.59
CA ALA A 67 8.47 7.27 -16.46
C ALA A 67 8.37 7.73 -14.99
N ILE A 68 7.40 7.21 -14.23
CA ILE A 68 7.25 7.49 -12.79
C ILE A 68 8.54 7.12 -12.03
N PHE A 69 9.13 5.96 -12.34
CA PHE A 69 10.33 5.48 -11.66
C PHE A 69 11.57 6.31 -12.00
N ALA A 70 11.70 6.73 -13.26
CA ALA A 70 12.77 7.61 -13.70
C ALA A 70 12.70 8.99 -13.03
N GLU A 71 11.52 9.60 -12.99
CA GLU A 71 11.36 10.96 -12.49
C GLU A 71 11.42 11.05 -10.96
N LEU A 72 10.82 10.10 -10.24
CA LEU A 72 10.60 10.23 -8.79
C LEU A 72 11.54 9.39 -7.93
N PHE A 73 11.96 8.24 -8.46
CA PHE A 73 12.80 7.30 -7.72
C PHE A 73 14.24 7.26 -8.26
N GLY A 74 14.53 7.99 -9.34
CA GLY A 74 15.87 8.17 -9.91
C GLY A 74 16.34 7.00 -10.77
N ARG A 75 15.43 6.23 -11.37
CA ARG A 75 15.72 4.91 -11.97
C ARG A 75 15.32 4.82 -13.43
N ARG A 76 16.29 4.59 -14.32
CA ARG A 76 16.12 5.02 -15.71
C ARG A 76 15.31 4.10 -16.63
N GLN A 77 15.28 2.77 -16.51
CA GLN A 77 14.74 1.97 -17.65
C GLN A 77 14.05 0.63 -17.34
N THR A 78 14.36 -0.11 -16.28
CA THR A 78 13.73 -1.41 -16.02
C THR A 78 13.45 -1.59 -14.54
N ALA A 79 12.27 -2.11 -14.22
CA ALA A 79 11.97 -2.58 -12.88
C ALA A 79 11.36 -3.97 -12.97
N ASP A 80 11.91 -4.91 -12.21
CA ASP A 80 11.40 -6.27 -12.16
C ASP A 80 10.15 -6.30 -11.30
N VAL A 81 9.10 -6.95 -11.80
CA VAL A 81 7.90 -7.22 -11.00
C VAL A 81 8.20 -8.40 -10.09
N LEU A 82 8.31 -8.13 -8.79
CA LEU A 82 8.63 -9.14 -7.77
C LEU A 82 7.40 -9.93 -7.36
N ASP A 83 6.28 -9.23 -7.22
CA ASP A 83 4.99 -9.78 -6.82
C ASP A 83 3.88 -8.85 -7.31
N ILE A 84 2.78 -9.43 -7.79
CA ILE A 84 1.58 -8.69 -8.15
C ILE A 84 0.36 -9.59 -7.94
N GLY A 85 -0.71 -9.01 -7.40
CA GLY A 85 -1.95 -9.75 -7.23
C GLY A 85 -3.13 -8.87 -6.88
N PHE A 86 -4.32 -9.43 -7.06
CA PHE A 86 -5.50 -8.89 -6.43
C PHE A 86 -5.38 -9.07 -4.92
N SER A 87 -5.83 -8.07 -4.18
CA SER A 87 -5.82 -8.04 -2.73
C SER A 87 -7.13 -7.45 -2.24
N ILE A 88 -7.78 -8.11 -1.27
CA ILE A 88 -9.02 -7.65 -0.63
C ILE A 88 -8.82 -7.71 0.87
N VAL A 89 -8.96 -6.56 1.52
CA VAL A 89 -8.99 -6.49 2.99
C VAL A 89 -10.32 -7.10 3.47
N ALA A 90 -10.24 -8.10 4.34
CA ALA A 90 -11.42 -8.87 4.77
C ALA A 90 -11.38 -9.34 6.24
N THR A 91 -10.27 -9.09 6.96
CA THR A 91 -10.14 -9.54 8.35
C THR A 91 -10.87 -8.60 9.31
N PRO A 92 -11.86 -9.07 10.10
CA PRO A 92 -12.51 -8.21 11.09
C PRO A 92 -11.52 -7.67 12.13
N PRO A 93 -11.72 -6.45 12.66
CA PRO A 93 -10.79 -5.84 13.62
C PRO A 93 -10.43 -6.72 14.83
N ALA A 94 -11.40 -7.45 15.37
CA ALA A 94 -11.22 -8.39 16.48
C ALA A 94 -10.29 -9.58 16.16
N ARG A 95 -10.04 -9.86 14.87
CA ARG A 95 -9.18 -10.95 14.39
C ARG A 95 -7.84 -10.46 13.86
N LEU A 96 -7.58 -9.15 13.87
CA LEU A 96 -6.29 -8.62 13.44
C LEU A 96 -5.19 -9.08 14.41
N SER A 97 -4.09 -9.54 13.84
CA SER A 97 -2.85 -9.73 14.61
C SER A 97 -2.32 -8.37 15.08
N LEU A 98 -1.40 -8.38 16.05
CA LEU A 98 -0.80 -7.15 16.55
C LEU A 98 -0.13 -6.32 15.43
N VAL A 99 0.59 -6.98 14.52
CA VAL A 99 1.29 -6.30 13.41
C VAL A 99 0.32 -5.67 12.41
N GLN A 100 -0.87 -6.24 12.22
CA GLN A 100 -1.90 -5.70 11.34
C GLN A 100 -2.63 -4.47 11.91
N ARG A 101 -2.39 -4.16 13.20
CA ARG A 101 -2.95 -2.97 13.89
C ARG A 101 -2.01 -1.78 13.88
N LEU A 102 -0.83 -1.92 13.27
CA LEU A 102 0.22 -0.90 13.23
C LEU A 102 0.56 -0.51 11.77
N PRO A 103 0.98 0.75 11.51
CA PRO A 103 1.66 1.10 10.27
C PRO A 103 2.90 0.21 10.04
N HIS A 104 3.18 -0.13 8.80
CA HIS A 104 4.26 -1.03 8.43
C HIS A 104 5.05 -0.52 7.22
N VAL A 105 6.16 -1.20 6.95
CA VAL A 105 6.92 -1.14 5.70
C VAL A 105 6.86 -2.51 5.05
N ASP A 106 6.85 -2.57 3.72
CA ASP A 106 6.83 -3.86 3.00
C ASP A 106 8.24 -4.45 2.85
N ALA A 107 9.25 -3.58 2.78
CA ALA A 107 10.64 -3.94 2.57
C ALA A 107 11.54 -2.78 3.02
N VAL A 108 12.82 -3.05 3.33
CA VAL A 108 13.78 -2.02 3.79
C VAL A 108 14.80 -1.64 2.72
N GLU A 109 14.86 -2.38 1.62
CA GLU A 109 15.80 -2.14 0.54
C GLU A 109 15.40 -0.88 -0.26
N PRO A 110 16.36 0.00 -0.60
CA PRO A 110 16.08 1.33 -1.16
C PRO A 110 15.48 1.31 -2.57
N GLY A 111 15.66 0.21 -3.32
CA GLY A 111 15.11 0.02 -4.67
C GLY A 111 13.69 -0.55 -4.69
N ARG A 112 13.11 -0.91 -3.54
CA ARG A 112 11.78 -1.53 -3.48
C ARG A 112 10.68 -0.48 -3.57
N ILE A 113 9.84 -0.61 -4.59
CA ILE A 113 8.68 0.26 -4.81
C ILE A 113 7.40 -0.56 -4.68
N ALA A 114 6.43 -0.04 -3.95
CA ALA A 114 5.09 -0.59 -3.84
C ALA A 114 4.12 0.21 -4.72
N MET A 115 3.11 -0.48 -5.25
CA MET A 115 1.98 0.08 -5.97
C MET A 115 0.68 -0.45 -5.37
N VAL A 116 -0.30 0.44 -5.20
CA VAL A 116 -1.69 0.08 -4.93
C VAL A 116 -2.58 0.71 -6.00
N LEU A 117 -3.27 -0.12 -6.79
CA LEU A 117 -4.30 0.30 -7.74
C LEU A 117 -5.68 -0.03 -7.19
N TYR A 118 -6.53 0.99 -7.02
CA TYR A 118 -7.88 0.81 -6.48
C TYR A 118 -8.88 0.43 -7.58
N LEU A 119 -9.66 -0.65 -7.37
CA LEU A 119 -10.64 -1.18 -8.31
C LEU A 119 -12.07 -1.24 -7.72
N PHE A 120 -12.36 -0.42 -6.71
CA PHE A 120 -13.67 -0.29 -6.08
C PHE A 120 -14.19 1.15 -6.16
N ASP A 121 -15.51 1.32 -6.06
CA ASP A 121 -16.22 2.57 -6.36
C ASP A 121 -16.52 3.44 -5.11
N GLU A 122 -15.92 3.14 -3.95
CA GLU A 122 -16.22 3.86 -2.70
C GLU A 122 -15.31 5.08 -2.42
N ALA A 123 -15.90 6.10 -1.80
CA ALA A 123 -15.24 7.35 -1.43
C ALA A 123 -14.39 7.26 -0.14
N GLU A 124 -14.65 6.26 0.70
CA GLU A 124 -13.97 6.12 2.00
C GLU A 124 -12.91 5.03 1.95
N GLY A 125 -11.65 5.43 2.08
CA GLY A 125 -10.51 4.53 2.06
C GLY A 125 -9.28 5.17 1.44
N GLY A 126 -8.37 4.33 0.94
CA GLY A 126 -7.11 4.75 0.33
C GLY A 126 -5.90 4.25 1.10
N THR A 127 -4.83 5.04 1.10
CA THR A 127 -3.56 4.74 1.78
C THR A 127 -3.15 5.95 2.62
N ALA A 128 -2.78 5.69 3.87
CA ALA A 128 -2.23 6.69 4.79
C ALA A 128 -0.74 6.41 5.01
N PHE A 129 0.02 7.48 5.18
CA PHE A 129 1.46 7.44 5.45
C PHE A 129 1.74 8.01 6.83
N TYR A 130 2.76 7.49 7.51
CA TYR A 130 2.97 7.75 8.93
C TYR A 130 4.39 8.16 9.26
N ARG A 131 4.53 8.90 10.36
CA ARG A 131 5.77 9.07 11.11
C ARG A 131 5.64 8.40 12.46
N HIS A 132 6.61 7.60 12.85
CA HIS A 132 6.71 7.09 14.21
C HIS A 132 7.19 8.21 15.15
N ARG A 133 6.46 8.49 16.22
CA ARG A 133 6.72 9.69 17.06
C ARG A 133 7.99 9.58 17.88
N ALA A 134 8.25 8.44 18.50
CA ALA A 134 9.39 8.28 19.40
C ALA A 134 10.73 8.34 18.66
N THR A 135 10.81 7.76 17.46
CA THR A 135 12.05 7.79 16.65
C THR A 135 12.11 8.93 15.65
N GLY A 136 10.96 9.52 15.30
CA GLY A 136 10.85 10.51 14.23
C GLY A 136 10.93 9.94 12.82
N PHE A 137 11.01 8.61 12.65
CA PHE A 137 11.18 7.97 11.36
C PHE A 137 9.88 7.93 10.55
N GLU A 138 10.00 8.27 9.27
CA GLU A 138 8.95 8.07 8.25
C GLU A 138 9.29 6.86 7.37
N THR A 139 10.60 6.65 7.10
CA THR A 139 11.13 5.45 6.46
C THR A 139 12.00 4.60 7.38
N LEU A 140 12.04 3.30 7.09
CA LEU A 140 12.95 2.35 7.74
C LEU A 140 14.00 1.85 6.74
N ASP A 141 15.18 1.53 7.23
CA ASP A 141 16.26 0.85 6.50
C ASP A 141 16.95 -0.12 7.47
N PRO A 142 17.91 -0.95 7.04
CA PRO A 142 18.60 -1.87 7.95
C PRO A 142 19.23 -1.18 9.17
N GLU A 143 19.68 0.07 9.03
CA GLU A 143 20.32 0.85 10.10
C GLU A 143 19.31 1.40 11.12
N ARG A 144 18.12 1.84 10.66
CA ARG A 144 17.04 2.42 11.48
C ARG A 144 16.15 1.38 12.12
N SER A 145 15.99 0.22 11.48
CA SER A 145 15.06 -0.82 11.91
C SER A 145 15.27 -1.28 13.36
N PRO A 146 16.51 -1.55 13.84
CA PRO A 146 16.71 -1.96 15.23
C PRO A 146 16.18 -0.94 16.25
N ALA A 147 16.49 0.35 16.08
CA ALA A 147 16.02 1.41 16.98
C ALA A 147 14.49 1.56 16.94
N TYR A 148 13.88 1.41 15.75
CA TYR A 148 12.43 1.43 15.60
C TYR A 148 11.76 0.27 16.34
N PHE A 149 12.22 -0.96 16.13
CA PHE A 149 11.59 -2.14 16.73
C PHE A 149 11.78 -2.20 18.25
N GLU A 150 12.92 -1.75 18.79
CA GLU A 150 13.10 -1.66 20.24
C GLU A 150 12.15 -0.63 20.88
N ALA A 151 12.01 0.56 20.28
CA ALA A 151 11.06 1.56 20.75
C ALA A 151 9.61 1.03 20.68
N LEU A 152 9.22 0.45 19.53
CA LEU A 152 7.87 -0.09 19.33
C LEU A 152 7.55 -1.22 20.31
N LYS A 153 8.51 -2.08 20.62
CA LYS A 153 8.35 -3.17 21.60
C LYS A 153 8.01 -2.62 22.99
N VAL A 154 8.71 -1.58 23.44
CA VAL A 154 8.44 -0.92 24.73
C VAL A 154 7.06 -0.27 24.71
N GLU A 155 6.70 0.42 23.63
CA GLU A 155 5.40 1.08 23.50
C GLU A 155 4.23 0.10 23.51
N VAL A 156 4.32 -0.98 22.73
CA VAL A 156 3.27 -2.03 22.68
C VAL A 156 3.14 -2.75 24.01
N ALA A 157 4.25 -3.00 24.72
CA ALA A 157 4.21 -3.61 26.05
C ALA A 157 3.54 -2.70 27.09
N ARG A 158 3.66 -1.37 26.92
CA ARG A 158 3.02 -0.38 27.79
C ARG A 158 1.55 -0.17 27.45
N ASP A 159 1.24 -0.04 26.16
CA ASP A 159 -0.09 0.27 25.64
C ASP A 159 -0.27 -0.38 24.26
N ALA A 160 -0.90 -1.56 24.25
CA ALA A 160 -1.10 -2.31 23.02
C ALA A 160 -2.11 -1.58 22.12
N PRO A 161 -1.87 -1.52 20.79
CA PRO A 161 -2.80 -0.88 19.87
C PRO A 161 -4.17 -1.58 19.92
N PRO A 162 -5.26 -0.81 19.80
CA PRO A 162 -6.61 -1.36 19.83
C PRO A 162 -6.81 -2.39 18.73
N ALA A 163 -7.78 -3.29 18.89
CA ALA A 163 -8.20 -4.23 17.85
C ALA A 163 -8.94 -3.48 16.72
N ALA A 164 -8.19 -2.70 15.96
CA ALA A 164 -8.62 -1.80 14.90
C ALA A 164 -7.55 -1.72 13.81
N TYR A 165 -7.96 -1.35 12.61
CA TYR A 165 -7.01 -1.00 11.54
C TYR A 165 -6.24 0.27 11.91
N PRO A 166 -4.99 0.42 11.42
CA PRO A 166 -4.18 1.60 11.71
C PRO A 166 -4.90 2.88 11.26
N GLY A 167 -5.06 3.80 12.22
CA GLY A 167 -5.63 5.12 12.00
C GLY A 167 -4.85 6.14 12.82
N SER A 168 -5.54 6.94 13.63
CA SER A 168 -4.86 7.81 14.59
C SER A 168 -4.41 7.00 15.82
N LEU A 169 -3.13 6.61 15.84
CA LEU A 169 -2.51 5.93 16.97
C LEU A 169 -1.61 6.91 17.75
N PRO A 170 -1.56 6.86 19.09
CA PRO A 170 -0.67 7.73 19.87
C PRO A 170 0.80 7.65 19.46
N GLN A 171 1.26 6.47 19.05
CA GLN A 171 2.65 6.20 18.65
C GLN A 171 2.99 6.79 17.27
N TYR A 172 1.99 7.14 16.46
CA TYR A 172 2.17 7.58 15.09
C TYR A 172 1.51 8.93 14.80
N GLU A 173 2.06 9.61 13.81
CA GLU A 173 1.46 10.78 13.19
C GLU A 173 1.14 10.45 11.74
N VAL A 174 -0.06 10.80 11.28
CA VAL A 174 -0.37 10.68 9.85
C VAL A 174 0.26 11.87 9.12
N VAL A 175 1.19 11.60 8.23
CA VAL A 175 1.92 12.65 7.48
C VAL A 175 1.25 13.01 6.15
N ASP A 176 0.55 12.07 5.51
CA ASP A 176 -0.23 12.30 4.30
C ASP A 176 -1.28 11.19 4.11
N ARG A 177 -2.25 11.43 3.23
CA ARG A 177 -3.28 10.47 2.83
C ARG A 177 -3.55 10.62 1.35
N VAL A 178 -3.64 9.48 0.67
CA VAL A 178 -4.16 9.41 -0.69
C VAL A 178 -5.51 8.70 -0.64
N PRO A 179 -6.63 9.43 -0.83
CA PRO A 179 -7.95 8.82 -0.89
C PRO A 179 -8.04 7.83 -2.05
N ALA A 180 -8.76 6.74 -1.83
CA ALA A 180 -9.10 5.83 -2.89
C ALA A 180 -9.93 6.53 -3.97
N ARG A 181 -9.73 6.10 -5.21
CA ARG A 181 -10.54 6.47 -6.37
C ARG A 181 -10.45 5.31 -7.35
N PHE A 182 -11.56 4.91 -7.95
CA PHE A 182 -11.54 3.88 -8.98
C PHE A 182 -10.51 4.23 -10.07
N ASN A 183 -9.66 3.26 -10.43
CA ASN A 183 -8.56 3.39 -11.38
C ASN A 183 -7.47 4.43 -11.00
N ARG A 184 -7.32 4.74 -9.71
CA ARG A 184 -6.14 5.43 -9.18
C ARG A 184 -5.09 4.44 -8.72
N ALA A 185 -3.86 4.61 -9.20
CA ALA A 185 -2.67 3.96 -8.67
C ALA A 185 -1.87 4.92 -7.77
N VAL A 186 -1.31 4.39 -6.69
CA VAL A 186 -0.39 5.10 -5.79
C VAL A 186 0.92 4.34 -5.75
N PHE A 187 2.03 5.04 -5.96
CA PHE A 187 3.39 4.50 -5.92
C PHE A 187 4.19 5.16 -4.80
N TYR A 188 4.90 4.35 -4.04
CA TYR A 188 5.75 4.81 -2.93
C TYR A 188 6.87 3.79 -2.67
N ARG A 189 7.95 4.22 -2.01
CA ARG A 189 8.98 3.27 -1.59
C ARG A 189 8.42 2.32 -0.54
N SER A 190 8.67 1.03 -0.70
CA SER A 190 8.22 -0.03 0.23
C SER A 190 8.69 0.19 1.67
N ARG A 191 9.77 0.97 1.83
CA ARG A 191 10.34 1.33 3.13
C ARG A 191 9.66 2.45 3.89
N LEU A 192 8.60 3.04 3.32
CA LEU A 192 7.84 4.14 3.91
C LEU A 192 6.72 3.59 4.81
N LEU A 193 6.63 4.09 6.04
CA LEU A 193 5.59 3.67 6.99
C LEU A 193 4.20 4.03 6.45
N HIS A 194 3.37 3.02 6.24
CA HIS A 194 2.07 3.19 5.62
C HIS A 194 1.04 2.17 6.13
N SER A 195 -0.23 2.40 5.79
CA SER A 195 -1.30 1.42 5.93
C SER A 195 -2.48 1.77 5.02
N GLY A 196 -3.26 0.75 4.66
CA GLY A 196 -4.55 0.96 4.01
C GLY A 196 -5.53 1.65 4.95
N ILE A 197 -6.22 2.68 4.47
CA ILE A 197 -7.31 3.32 5.21
C ILE A 197 -8.52 2.40 5.12
N VAL A 198 -8.97 1.93 6.28
CA VAL A 198 -10.16 1.09 6.48
C VAL A 198 -11.03 1.79 7.52
N THR A 199 -12.22 2.24 7.11
CA THR A 199 -13.19 2.93 7.97
C THR A 199 -14.25 1.94 8.48
N PRO A 200 -15.08 2.32 9.46
CA PRO A 200 -16.23 1.49 9.86
C PRO A 200 -17.21 1.20 8.71
N ALA A 201 -17.23 2.03 7.67
CA ALA A 201 -18.04 1.81 6.47
C ALA A 201 -17.40 0.85 5.47
N THR A 202 -16.09 0.56 5.59
CA THR A 202 -15.39 -0.30 4.62
C THR A 202 -15.94 -1.74 4.68
N PRO A 203 -16.41 -2.30 3.55
CA PRO A 203 -16.88 -3.67 3.51
C PRO A 203 -15.73 -4.67 3.66
N LEU A 204 -15.67 -5.34 4.81
CA LEU A 204 -14.70 -6.39 5.13
C LEU A 204 -15.19 -7.75 4.62
N VAL A 205 -15.41 -7.85 3.30
CA VAL A 205 -15.93 -9.03 2.64
C VAL A 205 -14.91 -9.55 1.65
N ALA A 206 -14.58 -10.84 1.73
CA ALA A 206 -13.67 -11.53 0.80
C ALA A 206 -14.36 -11.83 -0.55
N ASP A 207 -15.03 -10.84 -1.14
CA ASP A 207 -15.71 -10.92 -2.43
C ASP A 207 -15.20 -9.76 -3.31
N PRO A 208 -14.60 -10.02 -4.49
CA PRO A 208 -14.14 -8.97 -5.40
C PRO A 208 -15.25 -8.03 -5.91
N ARG A 209 -16.54 -8.40 -5.79
CA ARG A 209 -17.68 -7.58 -6.20
C ARG A 209 -18.09 -6.54 -5.16
N ALA A 210 -17.81 -6.82 -3.89
CA ALA A 210 -18.33 -6.04 -2.76
C ALA A 210 -17.22 -5.50 -1.84
N GLY A 211 -16.08 -6.17 -1.77
CA GLY A 211 -14.97 -5.80 -0.91
C GLY A 211 -14.09 -4.69 -1.48
N ARG A 212 -13.17 -4.21 -0.65
CA ARG A 212 -12.14 -3.23 -1.01
C ARG A 212 -11.08 -3.85 -1.94
N LEU A 213 -11.45 -4.09 -3.20
CA LEU A 213 -10.60 -4.72 -4.21
C LEU A 213 -9.50 -3.80 -4.71
N THR A 214 -8.24 -4.24 -4.56
CA THR A 214 -7.07 -3.56 -5.11
C THR A 214 -6.19 -4.52 -5.90
N ILE A 215 -5.36 -3.99 -6.78
CA ILE A 215 -4.13 -4.68 -7.20
C ILE A 215 -2.97 -4.11 -6.38
N THR A 216 -2.24 -4.98 -5.70
CA THR A 216 -0.98 -4.64 -5.04
C THR A 216 0.16 -5.16 -5.89
N GLY A 217 1.16 -4.32 -6.17
CA GLY A 217 2.35 -4.69 -6.92
C GLY A 217 3.63 -4.24 -6.22
N PHE A 218 4.67 -5.06 -6.33
CA PHE A 218 5.99 -4.80 -5.77
C PHE A 218 7.05 -4.91 -6.86
N PHE A 219 7.97 -3.95 -6.86
CA PHE A 219 8.97 -3.80 -7.91
C PHE A 219 10.36 -3.73 -7.31
N ASP A 220 11.32 -4.32 -8.02
CA ASP A 220 12.73 -4.00 -7.86
C ASP A 220 13.13 -2.93 -8.87
N ALA A 221 13.45 -1.74 -8.38
CA ALA A 221 14.01 -0.66 -9.18
C ALA A 221 15.44 -0.33 -8.71
N SER A 222 16.22 -1.32 -8.26
CA SER A 222 17.62 -1.14 -7.86
C SER A 222 18.58 -0.86 -9.01
#